data_AF-A0A8J8SVV7-F1
#
_entry.id   AF-A0A8J8SVV7-F1
#
_cell.length_a   1.000
_cell.length_b   1.000
_cell.length_c   1.000
_cell.angle_alpha   90.00
_cell.angle_beta   90.00
_cell.angle_gamma   90.00
#
_symmetry.space_group_name_H-M   'P 1'
#
loop_
_entity.id
_entity.type
_entity.pdbx_description
1 polymer ?
#
loop_
_entity_poly.entity_id
_entity_poly.type
_entity_poly.pdbx_seq_one_letter_code
_entity_poly.pdbx_strand_id
1 'polypeptide(L)'
;MLVGQEEYEDGKLIKALQITGVFKSVLVSVRSKVQRPEYEEQLMQSLTQLKSANIKDDPQLKAFVKEEADAFFEQGKPMLAAASYLSISDYKGAIIMLLRSNELYLAFYLAKNFYPEALKETALPIAERAEKFFLTDIAVSLIDHQVSKNDTQLANLTKKRLQLSNLIKLSPEQDQKAYYLAQAQTQTQVQKRVEMLIMGSDIESGCQVAVKEWESQVYQGKVEKGYWELQDIVQMVSIHRGVQVEVRNRVMHQCWLAAVWKALWYGLHRMVEVFAQKAKESAPEIEMQQRIASLLDPIVAAVRSNKDHLIPLINLQVHHPTDTLKHLHASFTASLSSHMLSTSHLFSAPLPSSHHSSYFHASGYSLTPSTKRSNLSGKLIKGHPYTMEDAKTLCSQEEALEYALCCRMSYLGNGMRFNPY
;
A
#
# COMPACT_ATOMS: atom_id res chain seq x y z
N MET A 1 -4.81 -14.85 45.19
CA MET A 1 -5.50 -15.37 43.99
C MET A 1 -5.03 -14.67 42.69
N LEU A 2 -3.74 -14.30 42.57
CA LEU A 2 -3.19 -13.66 41.35
C LEU A 2 -2.12 -14.53 40.64
N VAL A 3 -1.65 -15.60 41.29
CA VAL A 3 -0.56 -16.46 40.78
C VAL A 3 -0.97 -17.28 39.55
N GLY A 4 -2.26 -17.59 39.38
CA GLY A 4 -2.74 -18.38 38.24
C GLY A 4 -2.95 -17.61 36.92
N GLN A 5 -2.91 -16.27 36.94
CA GLN A 5 -3.00 -15.46 35.71
C GLN A 5 -1.64 -15.32 35.03
N GLU A 6 -0.57 -15.10 35.81
CA GLU A 6 0.80 -15.01 35.27
C GLU A 6 1.25 -16.34 34.65
N GLU A 7 1.02 -17.48 35.32
CA GLU A 7 1.38 -18.80 34.79
C GLU A 7 0.60 -19.17 33.50
N TYR A 8 -0.61 -18.62 33.35
CA TYR A 8 -1.44 -18.81 32.17
C TYR A 8 -0.98 -17.93 31.00
N GLU A 9 -0.53 -16.70 31.27
CA GLU A 9 0.07 -15.80 30.28
C GLU A 9 1.42 -16.34 29.79
N ASP A 10 2.26 -16.85 30.70
CA ASP A 10 3.51 -17.52 30.38
C ASP A 10 3.29 -18.79 29.54
N GLY A 11 2.26 -19.59 29.86
CA GLY A 11 1.89 -20.79 29.10
C GLY A 11 1.50 -20.49 27.64
N LYS A 12 0.87 -19.34 27.38
CA LYS A 12 0.51 -18.90 26.02
C LYS A 12 1.72 -18.40 25.24
N LEU A 13 2.58 -17.60 25.90
CA LEU A 13 3.84 -17.14 25.32
C LEU A 13 4.74 -18.32 24.93
N ILE A 14 4.87 -19.31 25.82
CA ILE A 14 5.64 -20.54 25.57
C ILE A 14 5.07 -21.33 24.38
N LYS A 15 3.75 -21.39 24.21
CA LYS A 15 3.13 -22.08 23.07
C LYS A 15 3.31 -21.33 21.76
N ALA A 16 3.24 -19.99 21.78
CA ALA A 16 3.57 -19.15 20.63
C ALA A 16 5.04 -19.34 20.21
N LEU A 17 5.96 -19.34 21.18
CA LEU A 17 7.38 -19.61 21.01
C LEU A 17 7.70 -21.05 20.55
N GLN A 18 6.85 -22.02 20.91
CA GLN A 18 6.92 -23.39 20.39
C GLN A 18 6.54 -23.47 18.91
N ILE A 19 5.51 -22.73 18.48
CA ILE A 19 5.00 -22.77 17.10
C ILE A 19 5.95 -22.02 16.15
N THR A 20 6.61 -20.94 16.62
CA THR A 20 7.62 -20.21 15.84
C THR A 20 8.96 -20.96 15.73
N GLY A 21 9.10 -22.12 16.39
CA GLY A 21 10.27 -22.99 16.28
C GLY A 21 11.48 -22.60 17.12
N VAL A 22 11.42 -21.47 17.84
CA VAL A 22 12.52 -20.89 18.63
C VAL A 22 12.97 -21.82 19.77
N PHE A 23 12.05 -22.61 20.33
CA PHE A 23 12.33 -23.51 21.47
C PHE A 23 12.52 -24.99 21.14
N LYS A 24 12.51 -25.42 19.87
CA LYS A 24 12.68 -26.86 19.54
C LYS A 24 14.02 -27.40 20.08
N SER A 25 15.08 -26.58 20.10
CA SER A 25 16.39 -26.95 20.66
C SER A 25 16.41 -26.98 22.20
N VAL A 26 15.70 -26.08 22.86
CA VAL A 26 15.68 -25.97 24.33
C VAL A 26 14.74 -27.01 24.96
N LEU A 27 13.60 -27.31 24.34
CA LEU A 27 12.70 -28.37 24.80
C LEU A 27 13.33 -29.76 24.67
N VAL A 28 14.16 -29.98 23.65
CA VAL A 28 14.96 -31.21 23.52
C VAL A 28 16.02 -31.29 24.63
N SER A 29 16.60 -30.16 25.06
CA SER A 29 17.56 -30.14 26.17
C SER A 29 16.89 -30.37 27.53
N VAL A 30 15.69 -29.83 27.77
CA VAL A 30 14.94 -29.98 29.03
C VAL A 30 14.30 -31.38 29.16
N ARG A 31 13.84 -32.00 28.06
CA ARG A 31 13.32 -33.39 28.06
C ARG A 31 14.32 -34.42 28.59
N SER A 32 15.62 -34.13 28.56
CA SER A 32 16.64 -35.06 29.03
C SER A 32 16.78 -35.14 30.56
N LYS A 33 16.09 -34.27 31.35
CA LYS A 33 16.38 -34.13 32.79
C LYS A 33 15.22 -34.34 33.77
N VAL A 34 13.96 -34.48 33.33
CA VAL A 34 12.83 -34.60 34.27
C VAL A 34 11.88 -35.73 33.84
N GLN A 35 12.08 -36.92 34.42
CA GLN A 35 11.14 -38.05 34.35
C GLN A 35 10.29 -38.06 35.63
N ARG A 36 9.24 -37.25 35.70
CA ARG A 36 8.19 -37.40 36.72
C ARG A 36 6.82 -37.47 36.04
N PRO A 37 6.11 -38.60 36.11
CA PRO A 37 4.85 -38.82 35.36
C PRO A 37 3.71 -37.88 35.79
N GLU A 38 3.71 -37.39 37.03
CA GLU A 38 2.70 -36.45 37.54
C GLU A 38 2.74 -35.08 36.83
N TYR A 39 3.92 -34.65 36.37
CA TYR A 39 4.07 -33.40 35.59
C TYR A 39 3.62 -33.56 34.14
N GLU A 40 3.73 -34.75 33.56
CA GLU A 40 3.23 -35.01 32.20
C GLU A 40 1.71 -34.92 32.15
N GLU A 41 1.01 -35.41 33.17
CA GLU A 41 -0.46 -35.39 33.22
C GLU A 41 -1.00 -33.96 33.40
N GLN A 42 -0.39 -33.17 34.29
CA GLN A 42 -0.71 -31.74 34.45
C GLN A 42 -0.38 -30.94 33.18
N LEU A 43 0.78 -31.19 32.55
CA LEU A 43 1.15 -30.54 31.30
C LEU A 43 0.17 -30.90 30.17
N MET A 44 -0.27 -32.17 30.09
CA MET A 44 -1.24 -32.63 29.10
C MET A 44 -2.63 -32.03 29.34
N GLN A 45 -3.07 -31.87 30.59
CA GLN A 45 -4.30 -31.16 30.92
C GLN A 45 -4.23 -29.68 30.54
N SER A 46 -3.13 -28.98 30.89
CA SER A 46 -2.90 -27.59 30.50
C SER A 46 -2.81 -27.42 28.98
N LEU A 47 -2.15 -28.35 28.28
CA LEU A 47 -2.09 -28.37 26.80
C LEU A 47 -3.47 -28.59 26.18
N THR A 48 -4.34 -29.38 26.81
CA THR A 48 -5.71 -29.64 26.35
C THR A 48 -6.59 -28.41 26.57
N GLN A 49 -6.49 -27.76 27.73
CA GLN A 49 -7.17 -26.49 28.02
C GLN A 49 -6.71 -25.37 27.07
N LEU A 50 -5.40 -25.29 26.78
CA LEU A 50 -4.84 -24.35 25.81
C LEU A 50 -5.15 -24.72 24.34
N LYS A 51 -5.54 -25.96 24.04
CA LYS A 51 -6.05 -26.33 22.70
C LYS A 51 -7.52 -25.94 22.53
N SER A 52 -8.31 -25.95 23.62
CA SER A 52 -9.70 -25.49 23.63
C SER A 52 -9.85 -23.98 23.78
N ALA A 53 -8.86 -23.28 24.33
CA ALA A 53 -8.86 -21.83 24.42
C ALA A 53 -8.74 -21.20 23.02
N ASN A 54 -9.62 -20.25 22.72
CA ASN A 54 -9.60 -19.51 21.45
C ASN A 54 -8.46 -18.49 21.49
N ILE A 55 -7.22 -18.98 21.34
CA ILE A 55 -5.96 -18.20 21.40
C ILE A 55 -5.93 -17.10 20.31
N LYS A 56 -6.77 -17.23 19.27
CA LYS A 56 -6.85 -16.33 18.12
C LYS A 56 -7.17 -14.88 18.46
N ASP A 57 -7.76 -14.60 19.62
CA ASP A 57 -8.21 -13.25 20.00
C ASP A 57 -7.42 -12.61 21.14
N ASP A 58 -6.32 -13.21 21.55
CA ASP A 58 -5.48 -12.66 22.60
C ASP A 58 -4.70 -11.43 22.10
N PRO A 59 -4.93 -10.22 22.66
CA PRO A 59 -4.29 -8.99 22.20
C PRO A 59 -2.79 -8.95 22.50
N GLN A 60 -2.33 -9.54 23.60
CA GLN A 60 -0.90 -9.58 23.95
C GLN A 60 -0.16 -10.50 22.98
N LEU A 61 -0.73 -11.67 22.69
CA LEU A 61 -0.16 -12.59 21.71
C LEU A 61 -0.10 -11.96 20.31
N LYS A 62 -1.16 -11.26 19.88
CA LYS A 62 -1.17 -10.53 18.60
C LYS A 62 -0.07 -9.47 18.54
N ALA A 63 0.16 -8.73 19.64
CA ALA A 63 1.23 -7.75 19.74
C ALA A 63 2.61 -8.41 19.62
N PHE A 64 2.86 -9.48 20.38
CA PHE A 64 4.11 -10.24 20.33
C PHE A 64 4.39 -10.82 18.94
N VAL A 65 3.40 -11.48 18.32
CA VAL A 65 3.53 -12.05 16.98
C VAL A 65 3.80 -10.95 15.95
N LYS A 66 3.17 -9.79 16.08
CA LYS A 66 3.42 -8.64 15.21
C LYS A 66 4.86 -8.15 15.34
N GLU A 67 5.35 -7.94 16.56
CA GLU A 67 6.74 -7.52 16.81
C GLU A 67 7.75 -8.51 16.23
N GLU A 68 7.54 -9.80 16.47
CA GLU A 68 8.42 -10.86 15.94
C GLU A 68 8.34 -10.97 14.40
N ALA A 69 7.14 -10.83 13.83
CA ALA A 69 6.96 -10.83 12.38
C ALA A 69 7.64 -9.63 11.73
N ASP A 70 7.50 -8.43 12.32
CA ASP A 70 8.18 -7.22 11.88
C ASP A 70 9.71 -7.41 11.96
N ALA A 71 10.22 -7.99 13.06
CA ALA A 71 11.64 -8.31 13.20
C ALA A 71 12.13 -9.33 12.15
N PHE A 72 11.35 -10.36 11.81
CA PHE A 72 11.71 -11.29 10.73
C PHE A 72 11.67 -10.64 9.35
N PHE A 73 10.67 -9.79 9.10
CA PHE A 73 10.55 -9.06 7.85
C PHE A 73 11.78 -8.17 7.66
N GLU A 74 12.16 -7.44 8.71
CA GLU A 74 13.39 -6.67 8.82
C GLU A 74 14.67 -7.52 8.66
N GLN A 75 14.67 -8.78 9.03
CA GLN A 75 15.83 -9.66 8.77
C GLN A 75 15.87 -10.20 7.33
N GLY A 76 14.93 -9.83 6.47
CA GLY A 76 14.81 -10.36 5.11
C GLY A 76 14.26 -11.76 5.04
N LYS A 77 13.47 -12.13 6.05
CA LYS A 77 12.83 -13.43 6.15
C LYS A 77 11.31 -13.27 6.06
N PRO A 78 10.78 -12.74 4.94
CA PRO A 78 9.36 -12.42 4.84
C PRO A 78 8.45 -13.66 4.91
N MET A 79 8.93 -14.83 4.50
CA MET A 79 8.20 -16.09 4.67
C MET A 79 8.03 -16.44 6.15
N LEU A 80 9.04 -16.21 6.98
CA LEU A 80 8.94 -16.43 8.42
C LEU A 80 8.05 -15.38 9.07
N ALA A 81 8.12 -14.12 8.64
CA ALA A 81 7.19 -13.07 9.08
C ALA A 81 5.73 -13.45 8.79
N ALA A 82 5.43 -13.92 7.57
CA ALA A 82 4.10 -14.40 7.22
C ALA A 82 3.72 -15.66 8.02
N ALA A 83 4.65 -16.59 8.23
CA ALA A 83 4.42 -17.79 9.02
C ALA A 83 4.09 -17.46 10.49
N SER A 84 4.69 -16.43 11.09
CA SER A 84 4.36 -15.95 12.43
C SER A 84 2.88 -15.56 12.53
N TYR A 85 2.34 -14.83 11.55
CA TYR A 85 0.90 -14.52 11.52
C TYR A 85 0.03 -15.76 11.30
N LEU A 86 0.43 -16.66 10.39
CA LEU A 86 -0.28 -17.92 10.16
C LEU A 86 -0.31 -18.82 11.41
N SER A 87 0.71 -18.72 12.27
CA SER A 87 0.82 -19.48 13.51
C SER A 87 -0.35 -19.22 14.47
N ILE A 88 -0.95 -18.03 14.39
CA ILE A 88 -2.15 -17.63 15.15
C ILE A 88 -3.40 -17.53 14.27
N SER A 89 -3.35 -18.05 13.03
CA SER A 89 -4.42 -17.94 12.02
C SER A 89 -4.79 -16.50 11.65
N ASP A 90 -3.87 -15.54 11.79
CA ASP A 90 -4.06 -14.17 11.29
C ASP A 90 -3.73 -14.12 9.80
N TYR A 91 -4.68 -14.56 8.97
CA TYR A 91 -4.50 -14.58 7.51
C TYR A 91 -4.32 -13.18 6.93
N LYS A 92 -4.95 -12.16 7.53
CA LYS A 92 -4.84 -10.77 7.10
C LYS A 92 -3.41 -10.27 7.28
N GLY A 93 -2.82 -10.44 8.47
CA GLY A 93 -1.42 -10.09 8.73
C GLY A 93 -0.45 -10.84 7.81
N ALA A 94 -0.67 -12.14 7.59
CA ALA A 94 0.14 -12.96 6.69
C ALA A 94 0.08 -12.46 5.23
N ILE A 95 -1.12 -12.17 4.70
CA ILE A 95 -1.30 -11.64 3.34
C ILE A 95 -0.59 -10.29 3.18
N ILE A 96 -0.68 -9.40 4.17
CA ILE A 96 0.02 -8.11 4.14
C ILE A 96 1.53 -8.32 4.02
N MET A 97 2.13 -9.22 4.81
CA MET A 97 3.57 -9.50 4.74
C MET A 97 4.00 -10.10 3.40
N LEU A 98 3.16 -10.97 2.82
CA LEU A 98 3.43 -11.55 1.49
C LEU A 98 3.31 -10.52 0.36
N LEU A 99 2.32 -9.63 0.42
CA LEU A 99 2.21 -8.53 -0.55
C LEU A 99 3.41 -7.58 -0.46
N ARG A 100 3.82 -7.20 0.76
CA ARG A 100 5.00 -6.36 1.00
C ARG A 100 6.30 -6.99 0.50
N SER A 101 6.40 -8.32 0.59
CA SER A 101 7.55 -9.07 0.07
C SER A 101 7.45 -9.45 -1.40
N ASN A 102 6.41 -9.00 -2.10
CA ASN A 102 6.16 -9.25 -3.51
C ASN A 102 5.92 -10.74 -3.84
N GLU A 103 5.46 -11.50 -2.85
CA GLU A 103 5.16 -12.93 -2.89
C GLU A 103 3.68 -13.14 -3.26
N LEU A 104 3.31 -12.55 -4.40
CA LEU A 104 1.92 -12.32 -4.79
C LEU A 104 1.11 -13.61 -4.92
N TYR A 105 1.72 -14.68 -5.44
CA TYR A 105 1.03 -15.96 -5.66
C TYR A 105 0.61 -16.62 -4.34
N LEU A 106 1.47 -16.55 -3.32
CA LEU A 106 1.16 -17.06 -1.99
C LEU A 106 0.08 -16.19 -1.32
N ALA A 107 0.18 -14.86 -1.46
CA ALA A 107 -0.83 -13.94 -0.96
C ALA A 107 -2.21 -14.23 -1.58
N PHE A 108 -2.27 -14.41 -2.90
CA PHE A 108 -3.50 -14.76 -3.62
C PHE A 108 -4.04 -16.13 -3.22
N TYR A 109 -3.18 -17.14 -3.07
CA TYR A 109 -3.60 -18.46 -2.61
C TYR A 109 -4.22 -18.40 -1.21
N LEU A 110 -3.61 -17.66 -0.28
CA LEU A 110 -4.17 -17.48 1.06
C LEU A 110 -5.50 -16.72 1.01
N ALA A 111 -5.58 -15.63 0.25
CA ALA A 111 -6.82 -14.86 0.11
C ALA A 111 -7.95 -15.73 -0.47
N LYS A 112 -7.69 -16.47 -1.55
CA LYS A 112 -8.69 -17.31 -2.21
C LYS A 112 -9.27 -18.39 -1.31
N ASN A 113 -8.46 -18.99 -0.43
CA ASN A 113 -8.88 -20.14 0.37
C ASN A 113 -9.30 -19.78 1.81
N PHE A 114 -8.69 -18.75 2.41
CA PHE A 114 -8.84 -18.47 3.84
C PHE A 114 -9.30 -17.04 4.15
N TYR A 115 -9.12 -16.08 3.23
CA TYR A 115 -9.52 -14.68 3.45
C TYR A 115 -10.03 -14.01 2.15
N PRO A 116 -11.23 -14.38 1.65
CA PRO A 116 -11.72 -13.96 0.33
C PRO A 116 -11.96 -12.45 0.20
N GLU A 117 -12.11 -11.73 1.31
CA GLU A 117 -12.24 -10.27 1.34
C GLU A 117 -11.04 -9.57 0.68
N ALA A 118 -9.84 -10.14 0.81
CA ALA A 118 -8.60 -9.59 0.23
C ALA A 118 -8.30 -10.07 -1.19
N LEU A 119 -9.23 -10.77 -1.84
CA LEU A 119 -9.00 -11.39 -3.14
C LEU A 119 -8.74 -10.35 -4.23
N LYS A 120 -9.41 -9.20 -4.16
CA LYS A 120 -9.22 -8.08 -5.10
C LYS A 120 -7.80 -7.49 -4.95
N GLU A 121 -7.38 -7.22 -3.72
CA GLU A 121 -6.11 -6.62 -3.36
C GLU A 121 -4.91 -7.51 -3.70
N THR A 122 -5.13 -8.84 -3.74
CA THR A 122 -4.11 -9.82 -4.13
C THR A 122 -4.13 -10.16 -5.62
N ALA A 123 -5.30 -10.21 -6.26
CA ALA A 123 -5.43 -10.50 -7.68
C ALA A 123 -4.92 -9.34 -8.57
N LEU A 124 -5.17 -8.08 -8.18
CA LEU A 124 -4.80 -6.93 -8.99
C LEU A 124 -3.28 -6.80 -9.20
N PRO A 125 -2.41 -6.90 -8.17
CA PRO A 125 -0.96 -6.91 -8.36
C PRO A 125 -0.48 -8.05 -9.27
N ILE A 126 -1.11 -9.23 -9.23
CA ILE A 126 -0.77 -10.34 -10.14
C ILE A 126 -1.15 -9.98 -11.57
N ALA A 127 -2.33 -9.40 -11.79
CA ALA A 127 -2.75 -8.95 -13.11
C ALA A 127 -1.82 -7.85 -13.65
N GLU A 128 -1.34 -6.95 -12.79
CA GLU A 128 -0.36 -5.92 -13.14
C GLU A 128 1.02 -6.51 -13.44
N ARG A 129 1.46 -7.53 -12.70
CA ARG A 129 2.67 -8.30 -13.03
C ARG A 129 2.53 -8.98 -14.40
N ALA A 130 1.40 -9.63 -14.65
CA ALA A 130 1.12 -10.28 -15.93
C ALA A 130 1.11 -9.27 -17.10
N GLU A 131 0.55 -8.08 -16.91
CA GLU A 131 0.61 -6.97 -17.88
C GLU A 131 2.04 -6.61 -18.25
N LYS A 132 2.94 -6.46 -17.27
CA LYS A 132 4.35 -6.10 -17.50
C LYS A 132 5.09 -7.15 -18.33
N PHE A 133 4.73 -8.42 -18.18
CA PHE A 133 5.29 -9.53 -18.96
C PHE A 133 4.50 -9.82 -20.25
N PHE A 134 3.56 -8.95 -20.65
CA PHE A 134 2.71 -9.12 -21.83
C PHE A 134 1.87 -10.40 -21.82
N LEU A 135 1.58 -10.95 -20.64
CA LEU A 135 0.71 -12.10 -20.43
C LEU A 135 -0.75 -11.64 -20.29
N THR A 136 -1.27 -11.02 -21.36
CA THR A 136 -2.55 -10.30 -21.36
C THR A 136 -3.74 -11.19 -21.05
N ASP A 137 -3.74 -12.43 -21.53
CA ASP A 137 -4.83 -13.38 -21.29
C ASP A 137 -4.97 -13.72 -19.81
N ILE A 138 -3.85 -13.86 -19.11
CA ILE A 138 -3.82 -14.10 -17.66
C ILE A 138 -4.32 -12.87 -16.92
N ALA A 139 -3.86 -11.67 -17.32
CA ALA A 139 -4.29 -10.42 -16.72
C ALA A 139 -5.81 -10.24 -16.84
N VAL A 140 -6.37 -10.40 -18.05
CA VAL A 140 -7.81 -10.28 -18.32
C VAL A 140 -8.59 -11.34 -17.55
N SER A 141 -8.15 -12.61 -17.56
CA SER A 141 -8.80 -13.69 -16.83
C SER A 141 -8.89 -13.42 -15.32
N LEU A 142 -7.81 -12.90 -14.71
CA LEU A 142 -7.82 -12.52 -13.30
C LEU A 142 -8.77 -11.36 -13.02
N ILE A 143 -8.78 -10.34 -13.89
CA ILE A 143 -9.68 -9.19 -13.76
C ILE A 143 -11.14 -9.67 -13.87
N ASP A 144 -11.45 -10.55 -14.83
CA ASP A 144 -12.79 -11.04 -15.09
C ASP A 144 -13.33 -11.99 -14.03
N HIS A 145 -12.49 -12.87 -13.48
CA HIS A 145 -12.98 -13.90 -12.57
C HIS A 145 -12.79 -13.58 -11.09
N GLN A 146 -11.86 -12.68 -10.74
CA GLN A 146 -11.51 -12.37 -9.36
C GLN A 146 -11.82 -10.93 -8.99
N VAL A 147 -11.42 -9.95 -9.82
CA VAL A 147 -11.63 -8.52 -9.50
C VAL A 147 -13.09 -8.10 -9.72
N SER A 148 -13.69 -8.47 -10.86
CA SER A 148 -15.04 -8.05 -11.25
C SER A 148 -16.14 -8.44 -10.25
N LYS A 149 -15.94 -9.55 -9.53
CA LYS A 149 -16.86 -10.06 -8.50
C LYS A 149 -16.98 -9.14 -7.30
N ASN A 150 -15.89 -8.46 -6.95
CA ASN A 150 -15.82 -7.59 -5.78
C ASN A 150 -15.92 -6.11 -6.17
N ASP A 151 -15.37 -5.73 -7.32
CA ASP A 151 -15.34 -4.34 -7.79
C ASP A 151 -15.38 -4.28 -9.33
N THR A 152 -16.60 -4.18 -9.87
CA THR A 152 -16.83 -4.07 -11.31
C THR A 152 -16.28 -2.76 -11.89
N GLN A 153 -16.31 -1.67 -11.12
CA GLN A 153 -15.80 -0.36 -11.56
C GLN A 153 -14.29 -0.44 -11.81
N LEU A 154 -13.54 -0.96 -10.83
CA LEU A 154 -12.10 -1.14 -10.97
C LEU A 154 -11.74 -2.13 -12.08
N ALA A 155 -12.50 -3.21 -12.24
CA ALA A 155 -12.29 -4.16 -13.33
C ALA A 155 -12.45 -3.47 -14.70
N ASN A 156 -13.48 -2.65 -14.88
CA ASN A 156 -13.73 -1.92 -16.12
C ASN A 156 -12.63 -0.89 -16.41
N LEU A 157 -12.22 -0.11 -15.41
CA LEU A 157 -11.11 0.85 -15.54
C LEU A 157 -9.79 0.14 -15.90
N THR A 158 -9.52 -1.02 -15.28
CA THR A 158 -8.32 -1.81 -15.55
C THR A 158 -8.33 -2.36 -16.98
N LYS A 159 -9.48 -2.85 -17.47
CA LYS A 159 -9.61 -3.26 -18.88
C LYS A 159 -9.44 -2.08 -19.83
N LYS A 160 -10.04 -0.93 -19.52
CA LYS A 160 -9.89 0.28 -20.32
C LYS A 160 -8.43 0.71 -20.40
N ARG A 161 -7.68 0.61 -19.30
CA ARG A 161 -6.23 0.82 -19.30
C ARG A 161 -5.54 -0.12 -20.29
N LEU A 162 -5.77 -1.43 -20.19
CA LEU A 162 -5.15 -2.42 -21.08
C LEU A 162 -5.47 -2.12 -22.56
N GLN A 163 -6.70 -1.68 -22.84
CA GLN A 163 -7.12 -1.28 -24.19
C GLN A 163 -6.36 -0.03 -24.67
N LEU A 164 -6.27 1.01 -23.84
CA LEU A 164 -5.54 2.26 -24.16
C LEU A 164 -4.04 2.01 -24.37
N SER A 165 -3.48 1.01 -23.68
CA SER A 165 -2.11 0.55 -23.87
C SER A 165 -1.92 -0.34 -25.11
N ASN A 166 -2.97 -0.59 -25.89
CA ASN A 166 -3.01 -1.54 -27.02
C ASN A 166 -2.64 -2.99 -26.65
N LEU A 167 -2.77 -3.36 -25.39
CA LEU A 167 -2.51 -4.73 -24.92
C LEU A 167 -3.69 -5.66 -25.18
N ILE A 168 -4.90 -5.11 -25.24
CA ILE A 168 -6.10 -5.85 -25.63
C ILE A 168 -6.87 -5.09 -26.70
N LYS A 169 -7.53 -5.85 -27.59
CA LYS A 169 -8.52 -5.32 -28.52
C LYS A 169 -9.89 -5.68 -27.97
N LEU A 170 -10.62 -4.68 -27.45
CA LEU A 170 -12.04 -4.85 -27.19
C LEU A 170 -12.81 -4.76 -28.52
N SER A 171 -13.94 -5.48 -28.63
CA SER A 171 -14.77 -5.52 -29.85
C SER A 171 -15.23 -4.11 -30.28
N PRO A 172 -15.72 -3.91 -31.53
CA PRO A 172 -16.02 -2.58 -32.06
C PRO A 172 -16.96 -1.78 -31.14
N GLU A 173 -16.43 -0.71 -30.56
CA GLU A 173 -16.94 -0.01 -29.37
C GLU A 173 -17.69 1.29 -29.69
N GLN A 174 -18.01 1.56 -30.95
CA GLN A 174 -18.56 2.87 -31.36
C GLN A 174 -19.86 3.21 -30.61
N ASP A 175 -20.75 2.24 -30.43
CA ASP A 175 -22.01 2.43 -29.69
C ASP A 175 -21.79 2.61 -28.18
N GLN A 176 -20.81 1.91 -27.60
CA GLN A 176 -20.48 2.04 -26.17
C GLN A 176 -19.79 3.37 -25.86
N LYS A 177 -18.94 3.86 -26.77
CA LYS A 177 -18.29 5.17 -26.64
C LYS A 177 -19.34 6.29 -26.58
N ALA A 178 -20.27 6.31 -27.54
CA ALA A 178 -21.32 7.31 -27.59
C ALA A 178 -22.20 7.27 -26.32
N TYR A 179 -22.52 6.06 -25.84
CA TYR A 179 -23.25 5.86 -24.59
C TYR A 179 -22.54 6.49 -23.38
N TYR A 180 -21.25 6.21 -23.18
CA TYR A 180 -20.50 6.75 -22.05
C TYR A 180 -20.37 8.28 -22.09
N LEU A 181 -20.15 8.85 -23.28
CA LEU A 181 -20.08 10.30 -23.45
C LEU A 181 -21.43 10.98 -23.19
N ALA A 182 -22.54 10.38 -23.61
CA ALA A 182 -23.88 10.88 -23.31
C ALA A 182 -24.16 10.83 -21.80
N GLN A 183 -23.85 9.70 -21.13
CA GLN A 183 -24.01 9.56 -19.68
C GLN A 183 -23.16 10.56 -18.89
N ALA A 184 -21.95 10.87 -19.36
CA ALA A 184 -21.08 11.85 -18.72
C ALA A 184 -21.69 13.26 -18.66
N GLN A 185 -22.53 13.63 -19.64
CA GLN A 185 -23.19 14.94 -19.68
C GLN A 185 -24.32 15.06 -18.67
N THR A 186 -25.02 13.97 -18.37
CA THR A 186 -26.14 13.94 -17.43
C THR A 186 -25.71 13.69 -15.99
N GLN A 187 -24.45 13.35 -15.76
CA GLN A 187 -23.97 12.90 -14.45
C GLN A 187 -23.67 14.07 -13.50
N THR A 188 -24.33 14.06 -12.33
CA THR A 188 -24.14 15.08 -11.29
C THR A 188 -22.92 14.83 -10.41
N GLN A 189 -22.58 13.56 -10.14
CA GLN A 189 -21.39 13.20 -9.36
C GLN A 189 -20.14 13.31 -10.23
N VAL A 190 -19.21 14.19 -9.83
CA VAL A 190 -17.99 14.48 -10.60
C VAL A 190 -17.13 13.22 -10.82
N GLN A 191 -17.04 12.33 -9.83
CA GLN A 191 -16.31 11.07 -9.88
C GLN A 191 -16.78 10.21 -11.05
N LYS A 192 -18.09 9.93 -11.08
CA LYS A 192 -18.72 9.15 -12.14
C LYS A 192 -18.64 9.85 -13.49
N ARG A 193 -18.74 11.19 -13.53
CA ARG A 193 -18.57 11.94 -14.77
C ARG A 193 -17.16 11.73 -15.36
N VAL A 194 -16.12 11.82 -14.54
CA VAL A 194 -14.74 11.59 -14.96
C VAL A 194 -14.53 10.14 -15.40
N GLU A 195 -15.07 9.17 -14.65
CA GLU A 195 -15.06 7.76 -15.04
C GLU A 195 -15.69 7.54 -16.41
N MET A 196 -16.91 8.07 -16.65
CA MET A 196 -17.61 7.92 -17.92
C MET A 196 -16.85 8.57 -19.08
N LEU A 197 -16.20 9.73 -18.86
CA LEU A 197 -15.34 10.36 -19.87
C LEU A 197 -14.15 9.46 -20.23
N ILE A 198 -13.49 8.88 -19.24
CA ILE A 198 -12.36 7.96 -19.45
C ILE A 198 -12.82 6.67 -20.17
N MET A 199 -13.96 6.09 -19.77
CA MET A 199 -14.54 4.94 -20.44
C MET A 199 -14.92 5.26 -21.90
N GLY A 200 -15.43 6.47 -22.14
CA GLY A 200 -15.68 7.06 -23.46
C GLY A 200 -14.41 7.47 -24.23
N SER A 201 -13.21 7.18 -23.71
CA SER A 201 -11.92 7.51 -24.33
C SER A 201 -11.67 9.02 -24.53
N ASP A 202 -12.41 9.88 -23.82
CA ASP A 202 -12.15 11.32 -23.75
C ASP A 202 -11.37 11.65 -22.47
N ILE A 203 -10.10 11.20 -22.47
CA ILE A 203 -9.21 11.29 -21.31
C ILE A 203 -8.90 12.75 -20.96
N GLU A 204 -8.75 13.61 -21.97
CA GLU A 204 -8.44 15.02 -21.78
C GLU A 204 -9.56 15.74 -21.01
N SER A 205 -10.81 15.63 -21.46
CA SER A 205 -11.93 16.23 -20.75
C SER A 205 -12.08 15.66 -19.34
N GLY A 206 -11.88 14.35 -19.18
CA GLY A 206 -11.88 13.71 -17.86
C GLY A 206 -10.83 14.31 -16.91
N CYS A 207 -9.60 14.49 -17.39
CA CYS A 207 -8.52 15.12 -16.63
C CYS A 207 -8.80 16.59 -16.30
N GLN A 208 -9.34 17.36 -17.25
CA GLN A 208 -9.69 18.77 -17.02
C GLN A 208 -10.77 18.92 -15.95
N VAL A 209 -11.79 18.06 -15.96
CA VAL A 209 -12.83 18.04 -14.93
C VAL A 209 -12.24 17.66 -13.56
N ALA A 210 -11.38 16.64 -13.51
CA ALA A 210 -10.73 16.21 -12.27
C ALA A 210 -9.84 17.31 -11.67
N VAL A 211 -9.03 17.98 -12.49
CA VAL A 211 -8.14 19.07 -12.05
C VAL A 211 -8.95 20.24 -11.46
N LYS A 212 -10.02 20.66 -12.14
CA LYS A 212 -10.90 21.73 -11.65
C LYS A 212 -11.49 21.40 -10.28
N GLU A 213 -11.93 20.16 -10.10
CA GLU A 213 -12.52 19.70 -8.85
C GLU A 213 -11.49 19.64 -7.72
N TRP A 214 -10.31 19.06 -7.97
CA TRP A 214 -9.24 18.99 -6.98
C TRP A 214 -8.79 20.37 -6.52
N GLU A 215 -8.55 21.28 -7.46
CA GLU A 215 -8.16 22.64 -7.13
C GLU A 215 -9.25 23.36 -6.35
N SER A 216 -10.51 23.27 -6.77
CA SER A 216 -11.64 23.84 -6.04
C SER A 216 -11.64 23.40 -4.57
N GLN A 217 -11.52 22.10 -4.31
CA GLN A 217 -11.47 21.54 -2.95
C GLN A 217 -10.25 22.03 -2.15
N VAL A 218 -9.07 22.04 -2.77
CA VAL A 218 -7.83 22.51 -2.12
C VAL A 218 -7.88 24.01 -1.82
N TYR A 219 -8.38 24.83 -2.74
CA TYR A 219 -8.55 26.27 -2.55
C TYR A 219 -9.55 26.57 -1.44
N GLN A 220 -10.67 25.85 -1.40
CA GLN A 220 -11.71 25.97 -0.38
C GLN A 220 -11.30 25.41 0.99
N GLY A 221 -10.17 24.71 1.09
CA GLY A 221 -9.72 24.10 2.35
C GLY A 221 -10.53 22.87 2.76
N LYS A 222 -11.31 22.28 1.85
CA LYS A 222 -12.24 21.19 2.10
C LYS A 222 -11.99 20.05 1.13
N VAL A 223 -11.31 19.02 1.63
CA VAL A 223 -11.02 17.80 0.87
C VAL A 223 -12.01 16.73 1.30
N GLU A 224 -12.91 16.36 0.40
CA GLU A 224 -13.96 15.38 0.64
C GLU A 224 -13.56 13.99 0.13
N LYS A 225 -14.35 12.96 0.46
CA LYS A 225 -14.08 11.59 0.02
C LYS A 225 -13.93 11.49 -1.50
N GLY A 226 -14.74 12.26 -2.23
CA GLY A 226 -14.73 12.32 -3.68
C GLY A 226 -13.41 12.77 -4.31
N TYR A 227 -12.53 13.46 -3.56
CA TYR A 227 -11.17 13.81 -3.99
C TYR A 227 -10.33 12.56 -4.28
N TRP A 228 -10.39 11.60 -3.36
CA TRP A 228 -9.56 10.39 -3.41
C TRP A 228 -10.05 9.40 -4.45
N GLU A 229 -11.37 9.23 -4.57
CA GLU A 229 -12.00 8.43 -5.62
C GLU A 229 -11.61 8.96 -7.02
N LEU A 230 -11.63 10.27 -7.23
CA LEU A 230 -11.13 10.89 -8.47
C LEU A 230 -9.66 10.57 -8.72
N GLN A 231 -8.83 10.67 -7.69
CA GLN A 231 -7.41 10.36 -7.82
C GLN A 231 -7.19 8.89 -8.17
N ASP A 232 -7.95 7.97 -7.59
CA ASP A 232 -7.84 6.54 -7.93
C ASP A 232 -8.27 6.29 -9.37
N ILE A 233 -9.36 6.91 -9.85
CA ILE A 233 -9.82 6.81 -11.23
C ILE A 233 -8.75 7.29 -12.21
N VAL A 234 -8.20 8.50 -12.00
CA VAL A 234 -7.22 9.11 -12.92
C VAL A 234 -5.90 8.33 -12.92
N GLN A 235 -5.45 7.85 -11.76
CA GLN A 235 -4.21 7.06 -11.65
C GLN A 235 -4.32 5.63 -12.20
N MET A 236 -5.52 5.14 -12.52
CA MET A 236 -5.68 3.84 -13.17
C MET A 236 -5.36 3.89 -14.66
N VAL A 237 -5.35 5.05 -15.31
CA VAL A 237 -5.08 5.19 -16.75
C VAL A 237 -3.78 5.92 -17.02
N SER A 238 -3.13 5.60 -18.15
CA SER A 238 -2.00 6.40 -18.62
C SER A 238 -2.51 7.63 -19.36
N ILE A 239 -2.00 8.81 -19.00
CA ILE A 239 -2.39 10.11 -19.54
C ILE A 239 -1.31 10.73 -20.44
N HIS A 240 -0.30 9.93 -20.84
CA HIS A 240 0.82 10.38 -21.66
C HIS A 240 0.41 10.75 -23.09
N ARG A 241 -0.63 10.09 -23.62
CA ARG A 241 -1.17 10.30 -24.98
C ARG A 241 -2.56 10.93 -24.90
N GLY A 242 -2.81 11.90 -25.79
CA GLY A 242 -4.13 12.51 -25.94
C GLY A 242 -4.53 13.47 -24.82
N VAL A 243 -3.57 13.95 -24.02
CA VAL A 243 -3.78 15.00 -23.01
C VAL A 243 -2.74 16.09 -23.23
N GLN A 244 -3.18 17.35 -23.25
CA GLN A 244 -2.29 18.49 -23.36
C GLN A 244 -1.28 18.54 -22.21
N VAL A 245 -0.06 19.01 -22.50
CA VAL A 245 1.05 19.06 -21.55
C VAL A 245 0.67 19.84 -20.28
N GLU A 246 -0.07 20.93 -20.41
CA GLU A 246 -0.52 21.76 -19.29
C GLU A 246 -1.46 20.99 -18.35
N VAL A 247 -2.49 20.34 -18.90
CA VAL A 247 -3.44 19.52 -18.14
C VAL A 247 -2.72 18.35 -17.49
N ARG A 248 -1.83 17.68 -18.23
CA ARG A 248 -1.02 16.57 -17.71
C ARG A 248 -0.15 17.01 -16.53
N ASN A 249 0.54 18.14 -16.63
CA ASN A 249 1.39 18.64 -15.55
C ASN A 249 0.58 18.95 -14.28
N ARG A 250 -0.63 19.51 -14.44
CA ARG A 250 -1.56 19.75 -13.32
C ARG A 250 -2.07 18.45 -12.69
N VAL A 251 -2.40 17.45 -13.49
CA VAL A 251 -2.76 16.11 -12.98
C VAL A 251 -1.60 15.49 -12.20
N MET A 252 -0.38 15.52 -12.76
CA MET A 252 0.82 15.01 -12.10
C MET A 252 1.07 15.70 -10.76
N HIS A 253 0.94 17.03 -10.74
CA HIS A 253 1.05 17.83 -9.53
C HIS A 253 0.06 17.37 -8.45
N GLN A 254 -1.21 17.21 -8.80
CA GLN A 254 -2.25 16.74 -7.87
C GLN A 254 -2.00 15.30 -7.40
N CYS A 255 -1.50 14.44 -8.27
CA CYS A 255 -1.13 13.07 -7.91
C CYS A 255 0.03 13.04 -6.90
N TRP A 256 1.08 13.85 -7.09
CA TRP A 256 2.17 13.95 -6.13
C TRP A 256 1.75 14.60 -4.83
N LEU A 257 0.89 15.62 -4.89
CA LEU A 257 0.28 16.22 -3.70
C LEU A 257 -0.45 15.13 -2.90
N ALA A 258 -1.43 14.44 -3.49
CA ALA A 258 -2.15 13.34 -2.85
C ALA A 258 -1.23 12.22 -2.30
N ALA A 259 -0.14 11.92 -3.02
CA ALA A 259 0.84 10.92 -2.63
C ALA A 259 1.59 11.28 -1.33
N VAL A 260 1.76 12.56 -1.01
CA VAL A 260 2.30 12.99 0.30
C VAL A 260 1.42 12.49 1.44
N TRP A 261 0.11 12.68 1.37
CA TRP A 261 -0.81 12.22 2.42
C TRP A 261 -0.94 10.71 2.45
N LYS A 262 -0.95 10.04 1.29
CA LYS A 262 -0.87 8.56 1.26
C LYS A 262 0.41 8.07 1.94
N ALA A 263 1.56 8.68 1.66
CA ALA A 263 2.82 8.33 2.30
C ALA A 263 2.80 8.59 3.82
N LEU A 264 2.20 9.70 4.28
CA LEU A 264 1.96 9.94 5.71
C LEU A 264 1.06 8.86 6.32
N TRP A 265 -0.03 8.51 5.66
CA TRP A 265 -0.96 7.48 6.13
C TRP A 265 -0.28 6.11 6.25
N TYR A 266 0.55 5.73 5.27
CA TYR A 266 1.30 4.47 5.31
C TYR A 266 2.56 4.50 6.20
N GLY A 267 2.92 5.65 6.79
CA GLY A 267 4.16 5.75 7.58
C GLY A 267 5.44 5.72 6.73
N LEU A 268 5.38 6.13 5.46
CA LEU A 268 6.50 6.09 4.51
C LEU A 268 7.31 7.41 4.53
N HIS A 269 8.05 7.66 5.61
CA HIS A 269 8.82 8.90 5.84
C HIS A 269 9.63 9.36 4.61
N ARG A 270 10.34 8.43 3.96
CA ARG A 270 11.19 8.75 2.80
C ARG A 270 10.36 9.22 1.62
N MET A 271 9.24 8.54 1.37
CA MET A 271 8.34 8.89 0.27
C MET A 271 7.63 10.22 0.51
N VAL A 272 7.36 10.58 1.76
CA VAL A 272 6.85 11.93 2.10
C VAL A 272 7.80 13.00 1.57
N GLU A 273 9.12 12.86 1.80
CA GLU A 273 10.09 13.83 1.29
C GLU A 273 10.15 13.86 -0.25
N VAL A 274 10.17 12.68 -0.88
CA VAL A 274 10.23 12.55 -2.34
C VAL A 274 9.01 13.19 -3.00
N PHE A 275 7.80 12.87 -2.52
CA PHE A 275 6.56 13.42 -3.06
C PHE A 275 6.40 14.90 -2.75
N ALA A 276 6.81 15.36 -1.57
CA ALA A 276 6.75 16.78 -1.23
C ALA A 276 7.67 17.61 -2.12
N GLN A 277 8.87 17.11 -2.42
CA GLN A 277 9.78 17.76 -3.37
C GLN A 277 9.17 17.81 -4.77
N LYS A 278 8.62 16.69 -5.26
CA LYS A 278 7.98 16.64 -6.58
C LYS A 278 6.77 17.55 -6.70
N ALA A 279 5.91 17.59 -5.69
CA ALA A 279 4.75 18.47 -5.68
C ALA A 279 5.15 19.95 -5.73
N LYS A 280 6.24 20.35 -5.05
CA LYS A 280 6.77 21.73 -5.11
C LYS A 280 7.41 22.07 -6.45
N GLU A 281 8.15 21.13 -7.05
CA GLU A 281 8.79 21.33 -8.36
C GLU A 281 7.77 21.45 -9.49
N SER A 282 6.61 20.82 -9.34
CA SER A 282 5.60 20.71 -10.39
C SER A 282 4.46 21.71 -10.29
N ALA A 283 4.49 22.62 -9.31
CA ALA A 283 3.45 23.61 -9.14
C ALA A 283 3.43 24.55 -10.36
N PRO A 284 2.27 24.76 -11.02
CA PRO A 284 2.18 25.53 -12.26
C PRO A 284 2.44 27.03 -12.07
N GLU A 285 2.18 27.56 -10.87
CA GLU A 285 2.22 28.99 -10.58
C GLU A 285 3.09 29.26 -9.33
N ILE A 286 3.79 30.39 -9.31
CA ILE A 286 4.67 30.78 -8.20
C ILE A 286 3.89 30.92 -6.89
N GLU A 287 2.69 31.50 -6.94
CA GLU A 287 1.84 31.65 -5.76
C GLU A 287 1.40 30.28 -5.20
N MET A 288 1.00 29.37 -6.09
CA MET A 288 0.66 27.99 -5.71
C MET A 288 1.88 27.26 -5.13
N GLN A 289 3.06 27.46 -5.70
CA GLN A 289 4.31 26.90 -5.19
C GLN A 289 4.61 27.37 -3.77
N GLN A 290 4.45 28.66 -3.48
CA GLN A 290 4.63 29.22 -2.13
C GLN A 290 3.59 28.69 -1.14
N ARG A 291 2.32 28.60 -1.55
CA ARG A 291 1.25 28.03 -0.71
C ARG A 291 1.47 26.55 -0.42
N ILE A 292 1.97 25.79 -1.38
CA ILE A 292 2.28 24.36 -1.20
C ILE A 292 3.55 24.16 -0.39
N ALA A 293 4.57 24.99 -0.59
CA ALA A 293 5.77 24.98 0.26
C ALA A 293 5.39 25.25 1.73
N SER A 294 4.59 26.29 2.00
CA SER A 294 4.12 26.59 3.37
C SER A 294 3.23 25.50 3.99
N LEU A 295 2.55 24.68 3.17
CA LEU A 295 1.82 23.50 3.63
C LEU A 295 2.75 22.30 3.89
N LEU A 296 3.70 22.03 3.01
CA LEU A 296 4.48 20.79 3.01
C LEU A 296 5.79 20.89 3.81
N ASP A 297 6.41 22.06 3.92
CA ASP A 297 7.65 22.25 4.68
C ASP A 297 7.51 21.90 6.17
N PRO A 298 6.44 22.33 6.87
CA PRO A 298 6.22 21.93 8.26
C PRO A 298 6.04 20.41 8.41
N ILE A 299 5.38 19.76 7.45
CA ILE A 299 5.18 18.31 7.44
C ILE A 299 6.53 17.59 7.28
N VAL A 300 7.33 17.99 6.30
CA VAL A 300 8.65 17.41 6.06
C VAL A 300 9.58 17.63 7.27
N ALA A 301 9.55 18.82 7.87
CA ALA A 301 10.31 19.12 9.08
C ALA A 301 9.88 18.22 10.25
N ALA A 302 8.57 18.04 10.46
CA ALA A 302 8.03 17.15 11.48
C ALA A 302 8.48 15.69 11.25
N VAL A 303 8.37 15.19 10.01
CA VAL A 303 8.80 13.83 9.61
C VAL A 303 10.29 13.61 9.84
N ARG A 304 11.15 14.61 9.60
CA ARG A 304 12.60 14.55 9.86
C ARG A 304 12.94 14.57 11.34
N SER A 305 12.14 15.31 12.13
CA SER A 305 12.34 15.45 13.57
C SER A 305 11.84 14.24 14.38
N ASN A 306 10.87 13.49 13.83
CA ASN A 306 10.29 12.32 14.48
C ASN A 306 11.27 11.14 14.44
N LYS A 307 12.06 11.02 15.51
CA LYS A 307 12.99 9.90 15.72
C LYS A 307 12.31 8.62 16.19
N ASP A 308 11.10 8.73 16.75
CA ASP A 308 10.54 7.66 17.56
C ASP A 308 9.74 6.63 16.78
N HIS A 309 9.44 6.81 15.49
CA HIS A 309 8.84 5.83 14.55
C HIS A 309 7.53 5.11 15.00
N LEU A 310 7.10 5.30 16.24
CA LEU A 310 5.99 4.63 16.92
C LEU A 310 4.67 5.38 16.73
N ILE A 311 4.73 6.69 16.48
CA ILE A 311 3.55 7.50 16.21
C ILE A 311 3.24 7.38 14.71
N PRO A 312 2.03 6.92 14.32
CA PRO A 312 1.59 7.00 12.93
C PRO A 312 1.79 8.42 12.43
N LEU A 313 2.51 8.59 11.31
CA LEU A 313 2.88 9.91 10.78
C LEU A 313 1.67 10.84 10.57
N ILE A 314 0.49 10.26 10.36
CA ILE A 314 -0.77 10.97 10.24
C ILE A 314 -1.22 11.71 11.52
N ASN A 315 -0.70 11.31 12.68
CA ASN A 315 -0.95 11.92 13.99
C ASN A 315 0.13 12.94 14.39
N LEU A 316 1.07 13.27 13.48
CA LEU A 316 2.07 14.28 13.76
C LEU A 316 1.42 15.63 14.06
N GLN A 317 1.81 16.22 15.19
CA GLN A 317 1.48 17.60 15.48
C GLN A 317 2.34 18.51 14.59
N VAL A 318 1.72 19.02 13.52
CA VAL A 318 2.36 19.92 12.57
C VAL A 318 1.91 21.35 12.85
N HIS A 319 2.86 22.21 13.22
CA HIS A 319 2.61 23.64 13.38
C HIS A 319 2.59 24.32 12.01
N HIS A 320 1.40 24.66 11.54
CA HIS A 320 1.22 25.46 10.33
C HIS A 320 1.13 26.96 10.65
N PRO A 321 1.63 27.83 9.76
CA PRO A 321 1.69 29.28 9.99
C PRO A 321 0.31 29.95 9.98
N THR A 322 -0.69 29.33 9.36
CA THR A 322 -2.06 29.85 9.27
C THR A 322 -3.09 28.79 9.62
N ASP A 323 -4.24 29.20 10.17
CA ASP A 323 -5.31 28.28 10.53
C ASP A 323 -5.94 27.61 9.30
N THR A 324 -5.96 28.29 8.14
CA THR A 324 -6.39 27.71 6.86
C THR A 324 -5.56 26.48 6.49
N LEU A 325 -4.24 26.52 6.67
CA LEU A 325 -3.36 25.39 6.38
C LEU A 325 -3.53 24.26 7.40
N LYS A 326 -3.78 24.59 8.68
CA LYS A 326 -4.14 23.58 9.70
C LYS A 326 -5.43 22.85 9.34
N HIS A 327 -6.47 23.59 8.95
CA HIS A 327 -7.74 23.02 8.53
C HIS A 327 -7.60 22.15 7.28
N LEU A 328 -6.82 22.60 6.29
CA LEU A 328 -6.57 21.83 5.08
C LEU A 328 -5.83 20.52 5.40
N HIS A 329 -4.79 20.56 6.23
CA HIS A 329 -4.08 19.35 6.68
C HIS A 329 -5.04 18.37 7.38
N ALA A 330 -5.84 18.86 8.34
CA ALA A 330 -6.83 18.03 9.04
C ALA A 330 -7.87 17.43 8.09
N SER A 331 -8.35 18.21 7.11
CA SER A 331 -9.32 17.75 6.11
C SER A 331 -8.76 16.64 5.24
N PHE A 332 -7.53 16.78 4.73
CA PHE A 332 -6.86 15.72 3.97
C PHE A 332 -6.71 14.43 4.79
N THR A 333 -6.19 14.55 6.01
CA THR A 333 -5.95 13.43 6.91
C THR A 333 -7.23 12.66 7.26
N ALA A 334 -8.30 13.37 7.64
CA ALA A 334 -9.58 12.78 7.99
C ALA A 334 -10.25 12.11 6.77
N SER A 335 -10.27 12.82 5.64
CA SER A 335 -10.88 12.34 4.41
C SER A 335 -10.16 11.12 3.84
N LEU A 336 -8.82 11.12 3.84
CA LEU A 336 -8.02 9.98 3.39
C LEU A 336 -8.27 8.76 4.26
N SER A 337 -8.28 8.94 5.58
CA SER A 337 -8.52 7.82 6.51
C SER A 337 -9.89 7.18 6.25
N SER A 338 -10.93 7.99 6.08
CA SER A 338 -12.27 7.52 5.71
C SER A 338 -12.26 6.76 4.37
N HIS A 339 -11.58 7.30 3.36
CA HIS A 339 -11.46 6.66 2.04
C HIS A 339 -10.73 5.31 2.11
N MET A 340 -9.57 5.26 2.75
CA MET A 340 -8.75 4.04 2.87
C MET A 340 -9.49 2.93 3.61
N LEU A 341 -10.18 3.28 4.72
CA LEU A 341 -11.00 2.34 5.48
C LEU A 341 -12.20 1.81 4.67
N SER A 342 -12.71 2.59 3.72
CA SER A 342 -13.84 2.19 2.86
C SER A 342 -13.44 1.36 1.65
N THR A 343 -12.16 1.37 1.25
CA THR A 343 -11.70 0.80 -0.02
C THR A 343 -10.78 -0.42 0.13
N SER A 344 -10.16 -0.62 1.29
CA SER A 344 -9.23 -1.71 1.55
C SER A 344 -9.65 -2.58 2.73
N HIS A 345 -9.73 -3.89 2.52
CA HIS A 345 -9.96 -4.86 3.59
C HIS A 345 -8.67 -5.18 4.37
N LEU A 346 -7.52 -5.03 3.72
CA LEU A 346 -6.21 -5.33 4.29
C LEU A 346 -5.66 -4.20 5.16
N PHE A 347 -5.91 -2.93 4.82
CA PHE A 347 -5.28 -1.79 5.48
C PHE A 347 -6.31 -1.01 6.30
N SER A 348 -6.59 -1.51 7.51
CA SER A 348 -7.56 -0.91 8.44
C SER A 348 -6.98 0.12 9.41
N ALA A 349 -5.67 0.36 9.35
CA ALA A 349 -4.98 1.35 10.17
C ALA A 349 -3.75 1.86 9.43
N PRO A 350 -3.32 3.11 9.69
CA PRO A 350 -2.02 3.58 9.23
C PRO A 350 -0.96 2.59 9.73
N LEU A 351 -0.18 2.01 8.80
CA LEU A 351 0.84 1.05 9.16
C LEU A 351 1.87 1.77 10.05
N PRO A 352 2.23 1.22 11.22
CA PRO A 352 3.33 1.78 12.00
C PRO A 352 4.55 1.80 11.09
N SER A 353 5.29 2.89 11.16
CA SER A 353 6.41 3.13 10.27
C SER A 353 7.45 2.02 10.53
N SER A 354 7.53 1.04 9.64
CA SER A 354 8.57 -0.01 9.72
C SER A 354 9.85 0.57 9.12
N HIS A 355 10.36 1.62 9.74
CA HIS A 355 11.69 2.16 9.47
C HIS A 355 12.68 1.56 10.45
N HIS A 356 12.89 0.26 10.35
CA HIS A 356 14.26 -0.21 10.37
C HIS A 356 14.65 -0.63 8.96
N SER A 357 15.65 0.08 8.45
CA SER A 357 16.43 -0.31 7.30
C SER A 357 17.06 -1.67 7.62
N SER A 358 16.38 -2.76 7.30
CA SER A 358 16.94 -4.07 7.53
C SER A 358 16.44 -5.01 6.43
N TYR A 359 17.46 -5.38 5.64
CA TYR A 359 17.66 -6.59 4.87
C TYR A 359 16.48 -7.11 4.05
N PHE A 360 16.45 -6.87 2.73
CA PHE A 360 16.01 -7.92 1.80
C PHE A 360 17.23 -8.81 1.51
N HIS A 361 17.46 -9.83 2.34
CA HIS A 361 18.23 -10.98 1.91
C HIS A 361 17.27 -11.94 1.20
N ALA A 362 16.97 -11.64 -0.07
CA ALA A 362 16.49 -12.67 -0.96
C ALA A 362 17.53 -13.81 -0.91
N SER A 363 17.03 -15.00 -0.60
CA SER A 363 17.75 -16.25 -0.47
C SER A 363 18.82 -16.43 -1.55
N GLY A 364 20.07 -16.66 -1.11
CA GLY A 364 21.08 -17.35 -1.90
C GLY A 364 22.02 -16.51 -2.79
N TYR A 365 21.79 -15.21 -2.99
CA TYR A 365 22.74 -14.37 -3.71
C TYR A 365 23.56 -13.51 -2.75
N SER A 366 24.86 -13.76 -2.71
CA SER A 366 25.86 -12.88 -2.09
C SER A 366 25.74 -11.48 -2.68
N LEU A 367 24.98 -10.61 -2.01
CA LEU A 367 24.85 -9.22 -2.38
C LEU A 367 26.06 -8.48 -1.80
N THR A 368 27.11 -8.36 -2.62
CA THR A 368 27.97 -7.19 -2.47
C THR A 368 27.07 -5.95 -2.49
N PRO A 369 27.09 -5.08 -1.46
CA PRO A 369 26.29 -3.87 -1.45
C PRO A 369 26.53 -3.12 -2.76
N SER A 370 25.46 -2.79 -3.49
CA SER A 370 25.64 -2.03 -4.71
C SER A 370 26.27 -0.69 -4.33
N THR A 371 27.28 -0.25 -5.07
CA THR A 371 27.86 1.09 -4.90
C THR A 371 26.91 2.19 -5.37
N LYS A 372 25.73 1.82 -5.91
CA LYS A 372 24.78 2.74 -6.53
C LYS A 372 23.84 3.32 -5.47
N ARG A 373 23.58 4.62 -5.59
CA ARG A 373 22.58 5.33 -4.77
C ARG A 373 21.25 5.37 -5.50
N SER A 374 20.16 5.30 -4.73
CA SER A 374 18.80 5.51 -5.20
C SER A 374 18.65 6.95 -5.66
N ASN A 375 18.13 7.13 -6.87
CA ASN A 375 17.74 8.44 -7.39
C ASN A 375 16.52 9.02 -6.67
N LEU A 376 15.72 8.18 -5.99
CA LEU A 376 14.56 8.64 -5.22
C LEU A 376 15.01 9.20 -3.86
N SER A 377 15.70 8.40 -3.06
CA SER A 377 16.02 8.75 -1.66
C SER A 377 17.46 9.21 -1.42
N GLY A 378 18.36 9.07 -2.40
CA GLY A 378 19.79 9.32 -2.24
C GLY A 378 20.54 8.27 -1.39
N LYS A 379 19.85 7.27 -0.84
CA LYS A 379 20.45 6.20 -0.02
C LYS A 379 21.10 5.12 -0.90
N LEU A 380 22.06 4.39 -0.35
CA LEU A 380 22.66 3.24 -1.06
C LEU A 380 21.60 2.16 -1.32
N ILE A 381 21.53 1.68 -2.56
CA ILE A 381 20.64 0.59 -2.94
C ILE A 381 21.22 -0.70 -2.38
N LYS A 382 20.49 -1.29 -1.43
CA LYS A 382 20.75 -2.62 -0.90
C LYS A 382 19.91 -3.61 -1.71
N GLY A 383 20.52 -4.68 -2.23
CA GLY A 383 19.83 -5.64 -3.09
C GLY A 383 19.92 -5.32 -4.59
N HIS A 384 19.01 -5.92 -5.36
CA HIS A 384 18.95 -5.72 -6.81
C HIS A 384 18.40 -4.31 -7.11
N PRO A 385 19.12 -3.49 -7.91
CA PRO A 385 18.60 -2.20 -8.31
C PRO A 385 17.41 -2.37 -9.26
N TYR A 386 16.31 -1.71 -8.93
CA TYR A 386 15.20 -1.52 -9.84
C TYR A 386 15.50 -0.35 -10.78
N THR A 387 15.28 -0.57 -12.08
CA THR A 387 15.46 0.47 -13.09
C THR A 387 14.09 0.97 -13.52
N MET A 388 13.88 2.29 -13.42
CA MET A 388 12.65 2.95 -13.86
C MET A 388 12.50 2.93 -15.38
N GLU A 389 11.38 3.47 -15.89
CA GLU A 389 10.98 3.43 -17.30
C GLU A 389 11.95 4.16 -18.25
N ASP A 390 12.80 5.06 -17.73
CA ASP A 390 13.85 5.75 -18.49
C ASP A 390 15.13 4.92 -18.68
N ALA A 391 15.18 3.70 -18.13
CA ALA A 391 16.35 2.83 -18.09
C ALA A 391 17.59 3.44 -17.37
N LYS A 392 17.42 4.57 -16.67
CA LYS A 392 18.52 5.37 -16.09
C LYS A 392 18.35 5.62 -14.60
N THR A 393 17.13 5.94 -14.19
CA THR A 393 16.78 6.20 -12.80
C THR A 393 16.75 4.86 -12.06
N LEU A 394 17.59 4.75 -11.04
CA LEU A 394 17.73 3.56 -10.22
C LEU A 394 17.14 3.80 -8.83
N CYS A 395 16.48 2.79 -8.30
CA CYS A 395 16.05 2.76 -6.90
C CYS A 395 16.11 1.32 -6.39
N SER A 396 15.83 1.09 -5.12
CA SER A 396 15.56 -0.27 -4.65
C SER A 396 14.16 -0.72 -5.09
N GLN A 397 13.96 -2.03 -5.24
CA GLN A 397 12.63 -2.61 -5.51
C GLN A 397 11.61 -2.19 -4.45
N GLU A 398 12.04 -2.10 -3.18
CA GLU A 398 11.22 -1.63 -2.08
C GLU A 398 10.72 -0.20 -2.31
N GLU A 399 11.63 0.74 -2.64
CA GLU A 399 11.25 2.12 -2.93
C GLU A 399 10.31 2.23 -4.13
N ALA A 400 10.50 1.40 -5.16
CA ALA A 400 9.57 1.32 -6.28
C ALA A 400 8.17 0.89 -5.82
N LEU A 401 8.06 -0.15 -4.99
CA LEU A 401 6.77 -0.61 -4.46
C LEU A 401 6.11 0.43 -3.55
N GLU A 402 6.89 1.05 -2.65
CA GLU A 402 6.43 2.15 -1.79
C GLU A 402 5.91 3.34 -2.60
N TYR A 403 6.63 3.71 -3.66
CA TYR A 403 6.22 4.78 -4.56
C TYR A 403 4.88 4.42 -5.22
N ALA A 404 4.76 3.22 -5.82
CA ALA A 404 3.56 2.78 -6.51
C ALA A 404 2.32 2.63 -5.61
N LEU A 405 2.54 2.37 -4.32
CA LEU A 405 1.48 2.32 -3.31
C LEU A 405 0.83 3.70 -3.10
N CYS A 406 1.61 4.77 -3.24
CA CYS A 406 1.18 6.14 -3.01
C CYS A 406 0.80 6.88 -4.31
N CYS A 407 1.52 6.60 -5.40
CA CYS A 407 1.33 7.22 -6.70
C CYS A 407 1.60 6.21 -7.82
N ARG A 408 0.59 5.93 -8.64
CA ARG A 408 0.74 5.08 -9.82
C ARG A 408 1.20 5.85 -11.05
N MET A 409 1.45 7.15 -10.98
CA MET A 409 2.00 7.91 -12.09
C MET A 409 3.54 7.91 -12.06
N SER A 410 4.17 7.82 -13.23
CA SER A 410 5.61 7.76 -13.39
C SER A 410 6.32 8.90 -12.68
N TYR A 411 7.42 8.57 -12.00
CA TYR A 411 8.30 9.54 -11.34
C TYR A 411 8.85 10.60 -12.32
N LEU A 412 8.91 10.26 -13.61
CA LEU A 412 9.42 11.11 -14.68
C LEU A 412 8.45 12.25 -15.08
N GLY A 413 7.22 12.25 -14.58
CA GLY A 413 6.24 13.29 -14.91
C GLY A 413 5.71 13.24 -16.35
N ASN A 414 5.93 12.12 -17.05
CA ASN A 414 5.53 11.96 -18.45
C ASN A 414 4.07 11.53 -18.63
N GLY A 415 3.33 11.32 -17.53
CA GLY A 415 1.94 10.86 -17.54
C GLY A 415 1.75 9.37 -17.82
N MET A 416 2.83 8.58 -17.92
CA MET A 416 2.73 7.13 -17.97
C MET A 416 2.40 6.59 -16.59
N ARG A 417 1.66 5.48 -16.54
CA ARG A 417 1.45 4.74 -15.30
C ARG A 417 2.69 3.92 -14.95
N PHE A 418 3.15 4.03 -13.72
CA PHE A 418 4.22 3.24 -13.13
C PHE A 418 3.72 1.86 -12.69
N ASN A 419 4.47 0.81 -13.04
CA ASN A 419 4.20 -0.57 -12.62
C ASN A 419 5.48 -1.26 -12.11
N PRO A 420 5.68 -1.35 -10.78
CA PRO A 420 6.90 -1.90 -10.20
C PRO A 420 6.97 -3.44 -10.17
N TYR A 421 5.87 -4.15 -10.48
CA TYR A 421 5.72 -5.58 -10.18
C TYR A 421 6.49 -6.54 -11.08
#